data_AF-A0A7K9B3T2-F1
#
_entry.id   AF-A0A7K9B3T2-F1
#
_cell.length_a   1.000
_cell.length_b   1.000
_cell.length_c   1.000
_cell.angle_alpha   90.00
_cell.angle_beta   90.00
_cell.angle_gamma   90.00
#
_symmetry.space_group_name_H-M   'P 1'
#
loop_
_entity.id
_entity.type
_entity.pdbx_description
1 polymer ?
#
loop_
_entity_poly.entity_id
_entity_poly.type
_entity_poly.pdbx_seq_one_letter_code
_entity_poly.pdbx_strand_id
1 'polypeptide(L)'
;DFEGTTVGLAFLKSICSDVYSAGIIQDHSRNEIAVGATMAHEMGHNLGMSHDTSACTCDTKVCIMTDTVSYITPQKFSSCSLQDFEKYMLSDMPKCLTNIPDISSIVAPAICGNSFVEKGEECDCGTPEECTNACCDPETCKLTAGSQCAHGECCENCQYKKPGAVCRTVKHDCDLAEMCTGFSEKCPADRFRVNGYPCNDDKGYCYMGSCPTRENQCKTAFGSQATEGAASCYRMNEKGVYYGYCRKEEGTHSPCKKKDIMCGKLFCAGGKEMPLYGSLVTFESCKASFPSHGEADPGMILSGTKCGNGMVCNNGECIYVEEAFRSTNCSAKCTGHAVCDHELQCQCEEGWAPPNCDSST
;
A
#
# COMPACT_ATOMS: atom_id res chain seq x y z
N ASP A 1 5.11 11.86 -33.60
CA ASP A 1 4.86 10.48 -34.03
C ASP A 1 6.05 9.63 -33.69
N PHE A 2 5.82 8.43 -33.16
CA PHE A 2 6.87 7.44 -32.97
C PHE A 2 7.40 6.94 -34.32
N GLU A 3 8.62 6.40 -34.32
CA GLU A 3 9.13 5.70 -35.48
C GLU A 3 8.43 4.34 -35.64
N GLY A 4 8.08 3.98 -36.87
CA GLY A 4 7.47 2.68 -37.20
C GLY A 4 5.98 2.59 -36.89
N THR A 5 5.55 1.45 -36.35
CA THR A 5 4.14 1.12 -36.06
C THR A 5 3.76 1.29 -34.59
N THR A 6 4.68 1.77 -33.76
CA THR A 6 4.46 1.98 -32.34
C THR A 6 3.51 3.15 -32.13
N VAL A 7 2.50 2.97 -31.27
CA VAL A 7 1.55 4.04 -30.91
C VAL A 7 1.53 4.34 -29.41
N GLY A 8 2.24 3.55 -28.61
CA GLY A 8 2.41 3.75 -27.18
C GLY A 8 3.55 2.91 -26.61
N LEU A 9 4.04 3.30 -25.44
CA LEU A 9 5.03 2.57 -24.64
C LEU A 9 4.79 2.80 -23.16
N ALA A 10 4.87 1.74 -22.36
CA ALA A 10 4.78 1.80 -20.90
C ALA A 10 5.74 0.80 -20.24
N PHE A 11 6.12 1.08 -18.99
CA PHE A 11 6.86 0.13 -18.18
C PHE A 11 5.93 -0.97 -17.65
N LEU A 12 6.39 -2.21 -17.70
CA LEU A 12 5.65 -3.36 -17.18
C LEU A 12 5.74 -3.40 -15.64
N LYS A 13 4.62 -3.66 -14.95
CA LYS A 13 4.54 -3.81 -13.47
C LYS A 13 5.13 -2.63 -12.70
N SER A 14 4.77 -1.43 -13.12
CA SER A 14 5.40 -0.21 -12.63
C SER A 14 4.46 0.75 -11.92
N ILE A 15 3.16 0.44 -11.86
CA ILE A 15 2.19 1.26 -11.15
C ILE A 15 2.65 1.51 -9.70
N CYS A 16 2.48 2.75 -9.22
CA CYS A 16 2.97 3.25 -7.93
C CYS A 16 4.49 3.53 -7.83
N SER A 17 5.29 3.24 -8.84
CA SER A 17 6.69 3.65 -8.86
C SER A 17 6.84 5.15 -9.15
N ASP A 18 7.57 5.86 -8.28
CA ASP A 18 7.88 7.29 -8.48
C ASP A 18 8.69 7.59 -9.76
N VAL A 19 9.30 6.57 -10.37
CA VAL A 19 10.15 6.71 -11.56
C VAL A 19 9.53 6.04 -12.79
N TYR A 20 8.84 4.91 -12.60
CA TYR A 20 8.40 4.05 -13.70
C TYR A 20 6.88 3.99 -13.89
N SER A 21 6.06 4.60 -13.01
CA SER A 21 4.59 4.60 -13.11
C SER A 21 4.10 5.57 -14.19
N ALA A 22 4.48 5.32 -15.43
CA ALA A 22 4.20 6.16 -16.58
C ALA A 22 4.04 5.32 -17.86
N GLY A 23 3.34 5.93 -18.82
CA GLY A 23 3.23 5.49 -20.20
C GLY A 23 3.16 6.70 -21.12
N ILE A 24 3.54 6.51 -22.38
CA ILE A 24 3.44 7.52 -23.45
C ILE A 24 2.50 7.01 -24.52
N ILE A 25 1.56 7.85 -24.95
CA ILE A 25 0.53 7.51 -25.92
C ILE A 25 0.59 8.52 -27.07
N GLN A 26 0.65 8.04 -28.30
CA GLN A 26 0.48 8.88 -29.48
C GLN A 26 -1.01 9.08 -29.75
N ASP A 27 -1.42 10.32 -29.97
CA ASP A 27 -2.76 10.67 -30.48
C ASP A 27 -2.84 10.33 -31.99
N HIS A 28 -2.90 9.04 -32.29
CA HIS A 28 -2.69 8.50 -33.65
C HIS A 28 -3.95 8.45 -34.52
N SER A 29 -5.13 8.76 -33.96
CA SER A 29 -6.41 8.57 -34.62
C SER A 29 -7.40 9.66 -34.27
N ARG A 30 -8.24 10.06 -35.24
CA ARG A 30 -9.39 10.94 -34.99
C ARG A 30 -10.52 10.24 -34.22
N ASN A 31 -10.47 8.91 -34.10
CA ASN A 31 -11.39 8.16 -33.26
C ASN A 31 -10.82 8.11 -31.85
N GLU A 32 -11.37 8.93 -30.96
CA GLU A 32 -10.96 9.05 -29.56
C GLU A 32 -11.02 7.70 -28.81
N ILE A 33 -11.93 6.79 -29.18
CA ILE A 33 -12.03 5.45 -28.58
C ILE A 33 -10.81 4.61 -28.95
N ALA A 34 -10.27 4.77 -30.16
CA ALA A 34 -9.06 4.06 -30.56
C ALA A 34 -7.82 4.53 -29.78
N VAL A 35 -7.73 5.82 -29.50
CA VAL A 35 -6.66 6.39 -28.65
C VAL A 35 -6.84 5.97 -27.20
N GLY A 36 -8.09 5.95 -26.70
CA GLY A 36 -8.43 5.40 -25.38
C GLY A 36 -8.07 3.93 -25.24
N ALA A 37 -8.25 3.12 -26.28
CA ALA A 37 -7.83 1.71 -26.29
C ALA A 37 -6.29 1.57 -26.20
N THR A 38 -5.54 2.45 -26.86
CA THR A 38 -4.07 2.50 -26.69
C THR A 38 -3.69 2.91 -25.26
N MET A 39 -4.36 3.89 -24.67
CA MET A 39 -4.14 4.26 -23.26
C MET A 39 -4.43 3.09 -22.32
N ALA A 40 -5.52 2.36 -22.53
CA ALA A 40 -5.85 1.16 -21.76
C ALA A 40 -4.79 0.06 -21.92
N HIS A 41 -4.22 -0.12 -23.12
CA HIS A 41 -3.13 -1.04 -23.39
C HIS A 41 -1.87 -0.68 -22.57
N GLU A 42 -1.45 0.58 -22.62
CA GLU A 42 -0.25 1.04 -21.89
C GLU A 42 -0.45 0.98 -20.37
N MET A 43 -1.63 1.34 -19.87
CA MET A 43 -2.00 1.15 -18.47
C MET A 43 -2.03 -0.35 -18.10
N GLY A 44 -2.43 -1.22 -19.01
CA GLY A 44 -2.36 -2.68 -18.86
C GLY A 44 -0.94 -3.16 -18.56
N HIS A 45 0.07 -2.65 -19.28
CA HIS A 45 1.48 -2.93 -18.97
C HIS A 45 1.86 -2.43 -17.57
N ASN A 46 1.51 -1.19 -17.20
CA ASN A 46 1.79 -0.68 -15.85
C ASN A 46 1.15 -1.55 -14.75
N LEU A 47 -0.02 -2.13 -15.04
CA LEU A 47 -0.77 -3.06 -14.20
C LEU A 47 -0.36 -4.53 -14.39
N GLY A 48 0.75 -4.78 -15.08
CA GLY A 48 1.41 -6.08 -15.14
C GLY A 48 0.94 -7.04 -16.24
N MET A 49 0.05 -6.60 -17.12
CA MET A 49 -0.45 -7.40 -18.25
C MET A 49 0.58 -7.46 -19.38
N SER A 50 0.86 -8.64 -19.90
CA SER A 50 1.70 -8.81 -21.11
C SER A 50 0.84 -8.85 -22.38
N HIS A 51 1.49 -8.78 -23.54
CA HIS A 51 0.79 -8.98 -24.81
C HIS A 51 0.13 -10.36 -24.91
N ASP A 52 -1.00 -10.39 -25.60
CA ASP A 52 -1.74 -11.62 -25.88
C ASP A 52 -0.94 -12.55 -26.80
N THR A 53 -1.00 -13.86 -26.51
CA THR A 53 -0.42 -14.93 -27.34
C THR A 53 -1.52 -15.77 -27.98
N SER A 54 -1.15 -16.71 -28.86
CA SER A 54 -2.10 -17.64 -29.47
C SER A 54 -2.82 -18.56 -28.48
N ALA A 55 -2.35 -18.66 -27.23
CA ALA A 55 -3.01 -19.42 -26.17
C ALA A 55 -4.14 -18.62 -25.47
N CYS A 56 -4.21 -17.31 -25.69
CA CYS A 56 -5.17 -16.43 -25.02
C CYS A 56 -6.53 -16.48 -25.71
N THR A 57 -7.60 -16.51 -24.90
CA THR A 57 -8.97 -16.45 -25.40
C THR A 57 -9.45 -15.01 -25.37
N CYS A 58 -10.02 -14.56 -26.49
CA CYS A 58 -10.62 -13.23 -26.63
C CYS A 58 -12.09 -13.40 -27.07
N ASP A 59 -13.01 -12.77 -26.36
CA ASP A 59 -14.44 -12.76 -26.70
C ASP A 59 -14.73 -12.02 -28.02
N THR A 60 -13.77 -11.22 -28.47
CA THR A 60 -13.82 -10.40 -29.68
C THR A 60 -12.69 -10.79 -30.64
N LYS A 61 -12.65 -10.21 -31.84
CA LYS A 61 -11.60 -10.49 -32.83
C LYS A 61 -10.21 -10.02 -32.40
N VAL A 62 -10.16 -8.94 -31.62
CA VAL A 62 -8.95 -8.34 -31.05
C VAL A 62 -9.26 -7.93 -29.61
N CYS A 63 -8.28 -8.12 -28.73
CA CYS A 63 -8.34 -7.72 -27.32
C CYS A 63 -7.35 -6.58 -27.05
N ILE A 64 -7.53 -5.86 -25.94
CA ILE A 64 -6.76 -4.64 -25.64
C ILE A 64 -5.25 -4.92 -25.66
N MET A 65 -4.79 -6.07 -25.15
CA MET A 65 -3.37 -6.43 -25.08
C MET A 65 -2.84 -7.12 -26.36
N THR A 66 -3.56 -7.04 -27.48
CA THR A 66 -3.01 -7.48 -28.78
C THR A 66 -1.80 -6.62 -29.13
N ASP A 67 -0.71 -7.24 -29.59
CA ASP A 67 0.58 -6.58 -29.88
C ASP A 67 0.59 -5.73 -31.16
N THR A 68 -0.55 -5.62 -31.85
CA THR A 68 -0.70 -4.90 -33.10
C THR A 68 -1.94 -4.02 -33.10
N VAL A 69 -1.80 -2.81 -33.64
CA VAL A 69 -2.94 -1.91 -33.88
C VAL A 69 -3.68 -2.39 -35.13
N SER A 70 -5.01 -2.48 -35.04
CA SER A 70 -5.87 -2.87 -36.16
C SER A 70 -6.96 -1.81 -36.41
N TYR A 71 -7.68 -1.93 -37.52
CA TYR A 71 -8.87 -1.10 -37.77
C TYR A 71 -10.03 -1.39 -36.81
N ILE A 72 -9.99 -2.54 -36.12
CA ILE A 72 -10.95 -2.92 -35.10
C ILE A 72 -10.43 -2.36 -33.78
N THR A 73 -11.20 -1.46 -33.17
CA THR A 73 -10.88 -0.93 -31.84
C THR A 73 -11.22 -1.98 -30.78
N PRO A 74 -10.25 -2.48 -29.99
CA PRO A 74 -10.53 -3.43 -28.92
C PRO A 74 -11.23 -2.74 -27.75
N GLN A 75 -12.12 -3.47 -27.07
CA GLN A 75 -12.85 -2.98 -25.89
C GLN A 75 -12.78 -3.95 -24.70
N LYS A 76 -12.21 -5.14 -24.90
CA LYS A 76 -12.15 -6.20 -23.89
C LYS A 76 -10.71 -6.68 -23.70
N PHE A 77 -10.40 -7.07 -22.46
CA PHE A 77 -9.19 -7.80 -22.12
C PHE A 77 -9.34 -9.29 -22.43
N SER A 78 -8.21 -9.96 -22.69
CA SER A 78 -8.19 -11.41 -22.94
C SER A 78 -8.17 -12.19 -21.62
N SER A 79 -8.35 -13.51 -21.71
CA SER A 79 -8.15 -14.41 -20.57
C SER A 79 -6.74 -14.31 -19.95
N CYS A 80 -5.71 -14.06 -20.76
CA CYS A 80 -4.34 -13.93 -20.28
C CYS A 80 -4.11 -12.61 -19.55
N SER A 81 -4.66 -11.50 -20.07
CA SER A 81 -4.53 -10.19 -19.43
C SER A 81 -5.13 -10.20 -18.02
N LEU A 82 -6.28 -10.86 -17.84
CA LEU A 82 -6.92 -11.00 -16.53
C LEU A 82 -6.06 -11.83 -15.55
N GLN A 83 -5.45 -12.93 -16.03
CA GLN A 83 -4.56 -13.76 -15.21
C GLN A 83 -3.27 -13.03 -14.81
N ASP A 84 -2.67 -12.27 -15.73
CA ASP A 84 -1.48 -11.47 -15.45
C ASP A 84 -1.76 -10.39 -14.42
N PHE A 85 -2.90 -9.69 -14.56
CA PHE A 85 -3.35 -8.68 -13.61
C PHE A 85 -3.58 -9.27 -12.22
N GLU A 86 -4.35 -10.36 -12.12
CA GLU A 86 -4.62 -11.04 -10.84
C GLU A 86 -3.30 -11.45 -10.17
N LYS A 87 -2.38 -12.04 -10.93
CA LYS A 87 -1.07 -12.44 -10.42
C LYS A 87 -0.28 -11.25 -9.88
N TYR A 88 -0.26 -10.13 -10.60
CA TYR A 88 0.46 -8.92 -10.19
C TYR A 88 -0.15 -8.30 -8.92
N MET A 89 -1.48 -8.21 -8.86
CA MET A 89 -2.19 -7.69 -7.69
C MET A 89 -1.97 -8.56 -6.44
N LEU A 90 -1.91 -9.89 -6.62
CA LEU A 90 -1.64 -10.84 -5.52
C LEU A 90 -0.17 -10.86 -5.08
N SER A 91 0.79 -10.66 -6.00
CA SER A 91 2.22 -10.69 -5.66
C SER A 91 2.70 -9.41 -4.99
N ASP A 92 2.33 -8.26 -5.55
CA ASP A 92 2.96 -6.98 -5.22
C ASP A 92 2.03 -6.01 -4.48
N MET A 93 0.71 -6.22 -4.58
CA MET A 93 -0.37 -5.40 -3.99
C MET A 93 -0.03 -3.91 -3.92
N PRO A 94 -0.08 -3.19 -5.08
CA PRO A 94 0.40 -1.81 -5.15
C PRO A 94 -0.41 -0.89 -4.23
N LYS A 95 0.22 -0.40 -3.15
CA LYS A 95 -0.46 0.37 -2.10
C LYS A 95 -1.11 1.67 -2.57
N CYS A 96 -0.67 2.27 -3.68
CA CYS A 96 -1.26 3.49 -4.21
C CYS A 96 -2.61 3.28 -4.92
N LEU A 97 -3.02 2.03 -5.14
CA LEU A 97 -4.30 1.68 -5.76
C LEU A 97 -5.40 1.36 -4.74
N THR A 98 -5.11 1.49 -3.44
CA THR A 98 -6.07 1.13 -2.38
C THR A 98 -6.89 2.31 -1.88
N ASN A 99 -6.58 3.54 -2.31
CA ASN A 99 -7.30 4.74 -1.90
C ASN A 99 -8.19 5.26 -3.03
N ILE A 100 -9.44 5.58 -2.69
CA ILE A 100 -10.36 6.28 -3.57
C ILE A 100 -9.97 7.77 -3.57
N PRO A 101 -9.84 8.43 -4.74
CA PRO A 101 -9.50 9.85 -4.80
C PRO A 101 -10.60 10.72 -4.17
N ASP A 102 -10.21 11.88 -3.64
CA ASP A 102 -11.17 12.85 -3.12
C ASP A 102 -12.04 13.38 -4.27
N ILE A 103 -13.36 13.39 -4.10
CA ILE A 103 -14.33 13.82 -5.13
C ILE A 103 -14.01 15.23 -5.64
N SER A 104 -13.48 16.11 -4.78
CA SER A 104 -13.10 17.47 -5.17
C SER A 104 -11.85 17.55 -6.05
N SER A 105 -11.04 16.49 -6.08
CA SER A 105 -9.82 16.40 -6.90
C SER A 105 -10.08 15.93 -8.33
N ILE A 106 -11.28 15.41 -8.61
CA ILE A 106 -11.66 14.92 -9.93
C ILE A 106 -12.01 16.11 -10.82
N VAL A 107 -11.19 16.30 -11.86
CA VAL A 107 -11.33 17.40 -12.82
C VAL A 107 -12.28 17.06 -13.96
N ALA A 108 -12.58 15.78 -14.16
CA ALA A 108 -13.53 15.32 -15.17
C ALA A 108 -14.96 15.74 -14.78
N PRO A 109 -15.83 16.05 -15.77
CA PRO A 109 -17.26 16.21 -15.50
C PRO A 109 -17.86 14.92 -14.95
N ALA A 110 -18.80 15.03 -14.01
CA ALA A 110 -19.51 13.89 -13.45
C ALA A 110 -20.32 13.13 -14.52
N ILE A 111 -20.24 11.81 -14.52
CA ILE A 111 -20.94 10.91 -15.44
C ILE A 111 -21.70 9.86 -14.63
N CYS A 112 -23.00 10.08 -14.47
CA CYS A 112 -23.86 9.09 -13.83
C CYS A 112 -23.88 7.76 -14.61
N GLY A 113 -23.67 6.67 -13.88
CA GLY A 113 -23.66 5.29 -14.36
C GLY A 113 -22.26 4.76 -14.65
N ASN A 114 -21.20 5.45 -14.21
CA ASN A 114 -19.81 4.99 -14.36
C ASN A 114 -19.30 4.19 -13.14
N SER A 115 -20.19 3.86 -12.19
CA SER A 115 -19.90 3.16 -10.93
C SER A 115 -18.96 3.91 -9.98
N PHE A 116 -18.82 5.23 -10.15
CA PHE A 116 -17.96 6.07 -9.32
C PHE A 116 -18.71 7.32 -8.90
N VAL A 117 -18.89 7.53 -7.59
CA VAL A 117 -19.62 8.70 -7.08
C VAL A 117 -18.82 9.98 -7.32
N GLU A 118 -19.31 10.84 -8.20
CA GLU A 118 -18.70 12.11 -8.55
C GLU A 118 -19.43 13.32 -7.93
N LYS A 119 -18.89 14.52 -8.17
CA LYS A 119 -19.45 15.75 -7.61
C LYS A 119 -20.87 15.99 -8.15
N GLY A 120 -21.84 15.91 -7.23
CA GLY A 120 -23.26 16.17 -7.53
C GLY A 120 -24.12 14.92 -7.49
N GLU A 121 -23.52 13.74 -7.43
CA GLU A 121 -24.17 12.44 -7.26
C GLU A 121 -24.26 12.07 -5.78
N GLU A 122 -25.28 11.29 -5.42
CA GLU A 122 -25.41 10.73 -4.06
C GLU A 122 -25.03 9.25 -4.03
N CYS A 123 -25.08 8.59 -5.18
CA CYS A 123 -24.74 7.19 -5.38
C CYS A 123 -24.51 6.94 -6.88
N ASP A 124 -23.72 5.93 -7.22
CA ASP A 124 -23.59 5.43 -8.59
C ASP A 124 -23.39 3.91 -8.54
N CYS A 125 -24.31 3.17 -9.14
CA CYS A 125 -24.31 1.71 -9.19
C CYS A 125 -24.08 1.14 -10.61
N GLY A 126 -23.57 1.96 -11.52
CA GLY A 126 -23.41 1.61 -12.93
C GLY A 126 -24.64 1.92 -13.76
N THR A 127 -24.70 1.32 -14.95
CA THR A 127 -25.81 1.53 -15.89
C THR A 127 -27.13 0.94 -15.37
N PRO A 128 -28.30 1.35 -15.90
CA PRO A 128 -29.58 0.75 -15.54
C PRO A 128 -29.65 -0.76 -15.73
N GLU A 129 -28.91 -1.31 -16.69
CA GLU A 129 -28.86 -2.75 -16.96
C GLU A 129 -27.99 -3.52 -15.94
N GLU A 130 -26.97 -2.88 -15.37
CA GLU A 130 -26.01 -3.50 -14.45
C GLU A 130 -26.34 -3.26 -12.97
N CYS A 131 -27.06 -2.17 -12.68
CA CYS A 131 -27.36 -1.77 -11.31
C CYS A 131 -28.29 -2.77 -10.61
N THR A 132 -27.77 -3.39 -9.54
CA THR A 132 -28.52 -4.27 -8.64
C THR A 132 -28.85 -3.62 -7.30
N ASN A 133 -28.44 -2.36 -7.11
CA ASN A 133 -28.55 -1.64 -5.86
C ASN A 133 -29.91 -0.94 -5.73
N ALA A 134 -30.82 -1.48 -4.92
CA ALA A 134 -32.15 -0.91 -4.71
C ALA A 134 -32.14 0.47 -4.01
N CYS A 135 -31.01 0.89 -3.44
CA CYS A 135 -30.86 2.14 -2.72
C CYS A 135 -30.52 3.31 -3.66
N CYS A 136 -30.10 3.02 -4.90
CA CYS A 136 -29.66 4.00 -5.88
C CYS A 136 -30.53 3.96 -7.13
N ASP A 137 -30.93 5.13 -7.63
CA ASP A 137 -31.56 5.27 -8.93
C ASP A 137 -30.48 5.40 -10.02
N PRO A 138 -30.30 4.39 -10.90
CA PRO A 138 -29.25 4.39 -11.91
C PRO A 138 -29.47 5.41 -13.03
N GLU A 139 -30.67 5.98 -13.18
CA GLU A 139 -30.90 7.04 -14.18
C GLU A 139 -30.51 8.43 -13.66
N THR A 140 -30.52 8.63 -12.34
CA THR A 140 -30.36 9.96 -11.74
C THR A 140 -29.16 10.07 -10.79
N CYS A 141 -28.55 8.94 -10.40
CA CYS A 141 -27.48 8.87 -9.41
C CYS A 141 -27.88 9.54 -8.07
N LYS A 142 -29.13 9.31 -7.69
CA LYS A 142 -29.75 9.78 -6.45
C LYS A 142 -30.22 8.62 -5.59
N LEU A 143 -30.22 8.85 -4.28
CA LEU A 143 -30.76 7.87 -3.36
C LEU A 143 -32.26 7.71 -3.56
N THR A 144 -32.72 6.46 -3.51
CA THR A 144 -34.16 6.16 -3.54
C THR A 144 -34.85 6.65 -2.27
N ALA A 145 -36.16 6.89 -2.34
CA ALA A 145 -36.91 7.43 -1.20
C ALA A 145 -36.80 6.52 0.04
N GLY A 146 -36.32 7.08 1.15
CA GLY A 146 -36.11 6.37 2.42
C GLY A 146 -34.71 5.81 2.61
N SER A 147 -33.85 5.86 1.59
CA SER A 147 -32.45 5.45 1.66
C SER A 147 -31.58 6.55 2.27
N GLN A 148 -30.65 6.16 3.14
CA GLN A 148 -29.63 7.03 3.73
C GLN A 148 -28.24 6.80 3.11
N CYS A 149 -28.05 5.64 2.50
CA CYS A 149 -26.82 5.23 1.84
C CYS A 149 -27.14 4.28 0.70
N ALA A 150 -26.19 4.11 -0.20
CA ALA A 150 -26.24 3.08 -1.23
C ALA A 150 -24.98 2.23 -1.26
N HIS A 151 -23.81 2.78 -0.90
CA HIS A 151 -22.53 2.11 -1.06
C HIS A 151 -21.73 2.15 0.25
N GLY A 152 -20.56 1.51 0.27
CA GLY A 152 -19.65 1.54 1.42
C GLY A 152 -19.91 0.46 2.46
N GLU A 153 -18.88 0.15 3.24
CA GLU A 153 -18.85 -0.96 4.19
C GLU A 153 -19.78 -0.74 5.40
N CYS A 154 -20.19 0.51 5.62
CA CYS A 154 -21.12 0.93 6.67
C CYS A 154 -22.56 1.15 6.17
N CYS A 155 -22.89 0.70 4.96
CA CYS A 155 -24.27 0.66 4.48
C CYS A 155 -24.85 -0.76 4.58
N GLU A 156 -26.05 -0.90 5.12
CA GLU A 156 -26.80 -2.15 5.17
C GLU A 156 -28.29 -1.87 4.95
N ASN A 157 -28.91 -2.55 3.97
CA ASN A 157 -30.33 -2.38 3.63
C ASN A 157 -30.72 -0.89 3.44
N CYS A 158 -29.89 -0.13 2.71
CA CYS A 158 -30.05 1.30 2.44
C CYS A 158 -30.01 2.22 3.67
N GLN A 159 -29.59 1.71 4.84
CA GLN A 159 -29.44 2.47 6.08
C GLN A 159 -28.01 2.38 6.58
N TYR A 160 -27.57 3.38 7.36
CA TYR A 160 -26.28 3.28 8.02
C TYR A 160 -26.29 2.13 9.03
N LYS A 161 -25.22 1.33 9.02
CA LYS A 161 -24.98 0.31 10.05
C LYS A 161 -24.91 0.98 11.42
N LYS A 162 -25.32 0.25 12.46
CA LYS A 162 -25.29 0.76 13.83
C LYS A 162 -23.88 1.20 14.25
N PRO A 163 -23.76 2.23 15.12
CA PRO A 163 -22.48 2.60 15.71
C PRO A 163 -21.78 1.37 16.33
N GLY A 164 -20.48 1.21 16.04
CA GLY A 164 -19.69 0.11 16.57
C GLY A 164 -19.74 -1.18 15.73
N ALA A 165 -20.53 -1.24 14.65
CA ALA A 165 -20.46 -2.35 13.71
C ALA A 165 -19.10 -2.38 12.99
N VAL A 166 -18.38 -3.50 13.05
CA VAL A 166 -17.06 -3.62 12.42
C VAL A 166 -17.18 -3.54 10.90
N CYS A 167 -16.46 -2.59 10.29
CA CYS A 167 -16.37 -2.42 8.83
C CYS A 167 -14.99 -2.82 8.28
N ARG A 168 -13.94 -2.78 9.10
CA ARG A 168 -12.64 -3.37 8.77
C ARG A 168 -12.08 -4.12 9.97
N THR A 169 -11.71 -5.37 9.77
CA THR A 169 -11.14 -6.24 10.81
C THR A 169 -9.65 -5.95 11.03
N VAL A 170 -9.17 -6.26 12.24
CA VAL A 170 -7.73 -6.22 12.58
C VAL A 170 -6.94 -7.21 11.70
N LYS A 171 -5.84 -6.76 11.09
CA LYS A 171 -4.96 -7.60 10.27
C LYS A 171 -3.80 -8.23 11.05
N HIS A 172 -3.27 -7.52 12.05
CA HIS A 172 -2.12 -7.94 12.85
C HIS A 172 -2.01 -7.11 14.14
N ASP A 173 -1.09 -7.46 15.04
CA ASP A 173 -0.92 -6.82 16.36
C ASP A 173 -0.87 -5.29 16.36
N CYS A 174 -0.29 -4.68 15.33
CA CYS A 174 -0.14 -3.23 15.22
C CYS A 174 -1.34 -2.50 14.63
N ASP A 175 -2.40 -3.21 14.30
CA ASP A 175 -3.58 -2.68 13.63
C ASP A 175 -4.74 -2.54 14.62
N LEU A 176 -5.72 -1.67 14.31
CA LEU A 176 -6.99 -1.59 15.03
C LEU A 176 -8.13 -1.98 14.08
N ALA A 177 -9.32 -2.23 14.63
CA ALA A 177 -10.51 -2.46 13.83
C ALA A 177 -11.29 -1.15 13.70
N GLU A 178 -11.73 -0.81 12.50
CA GLU A 178 -12.63 0.32 12.29
C GLU A 178 -14.08 -0.13 12.37
N MET A 179 -14.85 0.76 12.98
CA MET A 179 -16.26 0.54 13.23
C MET A 179 -17.06 1.70 12.69
N CYS A 180 -18.23 1.37 12.17
CA CYS A 180 -19.19 2.32 11.66
C CYS A 180 -19.58 3.32 12.74
N THR A 181 -19.74 4.58 12.34
CA THR A 181 -20.12 5.66 13.27
C THR A 181 -21.62 5.73 13.51
N GLY A 182 -22.43 5.09 12.66
CA GLY A 182 -23.89 5.18 12.67
C GLY A 182 -24.49 6.33 11.86
N PHE A 183 -23.67 7.17 11.25
CA PHE A 183 -24.12 8.34 10.49
C PHE A 183 -23.36 8.54 9.17
N SER A 184 -22.58 7.55 8.75
CA SER A 184 -21.86 7.54 7.49
C SER A 184 -21.89 6.15 6.88
N GLU A 185 -21.93 6.09 5.55
CA GLU A 185 -21.88 4.85 4.79
C GLU A 185 -20.44 4.33 4.58
N LYS A 186 -19.45 5.22 4.73
CA LYS A 186 -18.04 4.89 4.58
C LYS A 186 -17.48 4.37 5.89
N CYS A 187 -16.66 3.34 5.82
CA CYS A 187 -15.82 2.97 6.96
C CYS A 187 -14.89 4.16 7.29
N PRO A 188 -14.66 4.49 8.58
CA PRO A 188 -13.67 5.49 8.96
C PRO A 188 -12.28 5.19 8.39
N ALA A 189 -11.44 6.22 8.33
CA ALA A 189 -10.06 6.06 7.88
C ALA A 189 -9.32 5.01 8.74
N ASP A 190 -8.47 4.21 8.09
CA ASP A 190 -7.66 3.17 8.71
C ASP A 190 -6.78 3.77 9.83
N ARG A 191 -6.98 3.26 11.04
CA ARG A 191 -6.24 3.62 12.25
C ARG A 191 -5.52 2.39 12.77
N PHE A 192 -4.28 2.61 13.15
CA PHE A 192 -3.44 1.58 13.73
C PHE A 192 -3.00 1.97 15.14
N ARG A 193 -2.47 0.98 15.88
CA ARG A 193 -2.01 1.17 17.26
C ARG A 193 -0.94 2.24 17.32
N VAL A 194 -0.91 2.94 18.45
CA VAL A 194 0.11 3.95 18.72
C VAL A 194 1.53 3.40 18.55
N ASN A 195 2.42 4.23 17.99
CA ASN A 195 3.84 3.88 17.86
C ASN A 195 4.43 3.49 19.22
N GLY A 196 5.22 2.43 19.27
CA GLY A 196 5.81 1.91 20.51
C GLY A 196 5.00 0.80 21.19
N TYR A 197 3.80 0.47 20.71
CA TYR A 197 3.05 -0.68 21.23
C TYR A 197 3.81 -2.00 20.95
N PRO A 198 4.00 -2.91 21.92
CA PRO A 198 4.72 -4.17 21.68
C PRO A 198 4.00 -5.07 20.66
N CYS A 199 4.76 -5.73 19.80
CA CYS A 199 4.21 -6.60 18.74
C CYS A 199 5.08 -7.83 18.49
N ASN A 200 4.48 -8.87 17.87
CA ASN A 200 5.14 -10.13 17.53
C ASN A 200 5.78 -10.79 18.77
N ASP A 201 4.96 -11.02 19.82
CA ASP A 201 5.40 -11.59 21.11
C ASP A 201 6.59 -10.83 21.73
N ASP A 202 6.47 -9.50 21.86
CA ASP A 202 7.51 -8.60 22.36
C ASP A 202 8.82 -8.59 21.55
N LYS A 203 8.84 -9.13 20.32
CA LYS A 203 10.03 -9.08 19.44
C LYS A 203 10.21 -7.74 18.74
N GLY A 204 9.14 -6.94 18.65
CA GLY A 204 9.15 -5.62 18.01
C GLY A 204 8.31 -4.59 18.74
N TYR A 205 8.28 -3.40 18.17
CA TYR A 205 7.40 -2.31 18.56
C TYR A 205 6.70 -1.78 17.32
N CYS A 206 5.41 -1.49 17.42
CA CYS A 206 4.62 -0.93 16.33
C CYS A 206 5.20 0.42 15.91
N TYR A 207 5.32 0.61 14.60
CA TYR A 207 5.75 1.86 14.01
C TYR A 207 5.05 2.04 12.67
N MET A 208 4.27 3.12 12.56
CA MET A 208 3.47 3.44 11.38
C MET A 208 2.62 2.25 10.91
N GLY A 209 1.94 1.61 11.86
CA GLY A 209 1.02 0.48 11.61
C GLY A 209 1.72 -0.85 11.33
N SER A 210 3.04 -0.88 11.21
CA SER A 210 3.81 -2.12 10.99
C SER A 210 4.56 -2.56 12.24
N CYS A 211 4.97 -3.83 12.29
CA CYS A 211 5.90 -4.35 13.30
C CYS A 211 7.29 -4.56 12.68
N PRO A 212 8.13 -3.51 12.54
CA PRO A 212 9.44 -3.63 11.91
C PRO A 212 10.39 -4.51 12.75
N THR A 213 10.95 -5.53 12.10
CA THR A 213 11.99 -6.39 12.68
C THR A 213 13.11 -6.59 11.65
N ARG A 214 14.35 -6.76 12.14
CA ARG A 214 15.50 -7.08 11.27
C ARG A 214 15.27 -8.38 10.49
N GLU A 215 14.67 -9.38 11.13
CA GLU A 215 14.28 -10.64 10.52
C GLU A 215 13.34 -10.44 9.31
N ASN A 216 12.24 -9.70 9.47
CA ASN A 216 11.31 -9.44 8.36
C ASN A 216 11.96 -8.59 7.27
N GLN A 217 12.79 -7.60 7.64
CA GLN A 217 13.52 -6.81 6.67
C GLN A 217 14.51 -7.67 5.84
N CYS A 218 15.16 -8.66 6.47
CA CYS A 218 16.00 -9.63 5.75
C CYS A 218 15.21 -10.48 4.77
N LYS A 219 14.01 -10.94 5.17
CA LYS A 219 13.12 -11.72 4.29
C LYS A 219 12.65 -10.93 3.09
N THR A 220 12.29 -9.66 3.29
CA THR A 220 11.93 -8.75 2.19
C THR A 220 13.12 -8.47 1.26
N ALA A 221 14.33 -8.34 1.81
CA ALA A 221 15.51 -8.00 1.02
C ALA A 221 16.13 -9.17 0.25
N PHE A 222 16.11 -10.40 0.80
CA PHE A 222 16.88 -11.54 0.28
C PHE A 222 16.06 -12.83 0.14
N GLY A 223 14.73 -12.72 0.25
CA GLY A 223 13.77 -13.81 0.11
C GLY A 223 13.38 -14.46 1.44
N SER A 224 12.30 -15.22 1.43
CA SER A 224 11.66 -15.82 2.63
C SER A 224 12.57 -16.70 3.51
N GLN A 225 13.66 -17.23 2.94
CA GLN A 225 14.65 -18.07 3.63
C GLN A 225 15.79 -17.27 4.28
N ALA A 226 15.78 -15.94 4.18
CA ALA A 226 16.75 -15.09 4.83
C ALA A 226 16.39 -14.87 6.30
N THR A 227 17.41 -14.74 7.14
CA THR A 227 17.28 -14.48 8.58
C THR A 227 18.16 -13.31 8.99
N GLU A 228 17.93 -12.78 10.18
CA GLU A 228 18.85 -11.82 10.81
C GLU A 228 20.27 -12.41 10.89
N GLY A 229 21.27 -11.60 10.53
CA GLY A 229 22.67 -11.96 10.63
C GLY A 229 23.14 -12.04 12.09
N ALA A 230 24.23 -12.76 12.34
CA ALA A 230 24.79 -12.87 13.67
C ALA A 230 25.20 -11.48 14.24
N ALA A 231 25.16 -11.34 15.57
CA ALA A 231 25.56 -10.10 16.25
C ALA A 231 26.98 -9.63 15.89
N SER A 232 27.88 -10.54 15.47
CA SER A 232 29.21 -10.21 14.97
C SER A 232 29.18 -9.39 13.68
N CYS A 233 28.20 -9.60 12.79
CA CYS A 233 28.05 -8.86 11.54
C CYS A 233 27.89 -7.36 11.79
N TYR A 234 27.12 -6.99 12.81
CA TYR A 234 26.82 -5.61 13.17
C TYR A 234 28.04 -4.84 13.70
N ARG A 235 29.16 -5.49 14.05
CA ARG A 235 30.41 -4.78 14.38
C ARG A 235 30.97 -4.00 13.20
N MET A 236 30.59 -4.37 11.97
CA MET A 236 30.96 -3.59 10.78
C MET A 236 30.37 -2.18 10.77
N ASN A 237 29.26 -1.96 11.49
CA ASN A 237 28.66 -0.64 11.62
C ASN A 237 29.54 0.37 12.39
N GLU A 238 30.52 -0.10 13.17
CA GLU A 238 31.50 0.77 13.84
C GLU A 238 32.58 1.31 12.89
N LYS A 239 32.64 0.83 11.63
CA LYS A 239 33.72 1.17 10.70
C LYS A 239 33.48 2.48 9.93
N GLY A 240 32.23 2.89 9.72
CA GLY A 240 31.91 4.08 8.92
C GLY A 240 32.29 3.91 7.45
N VAL A 241 32.10 2.72 6.90
CA VAL A 241 32.34 2.41 5.48
C VAL A 241 31.02 2.30 4.74
N TYR A 242 31.04 2.31 3.40
CA TYR A 242 29.83 2.35 2.56
C TYR A 242 28.81 1.21 2.77
N TYR A 243 29.21 0.12 3.42
CA TYR A 243 28.35 -1.02 3.77
C TYR A 243 28.28 -1.30 5.28
N GLY A 244 28.77 -0.37 6.11
CA GLY A 244 28.73 -0.47 7.58
C GLY A 244 28.84 0.90 8.24
N TYR A 245 27.69 1.51 8.54
CA TYR A 245 27.57 2.86 9.10
C TYR A 245 26.19 3.08 9.76
N CYS A 246 26.01 4.19 10.49
CA CYS A 246 24.73 4.57 11.11
C CYS A 246 24.02 5.73 10.42
N ARG A 247 24.79 6.72 9.96
CA ARG A 247 24.28 7.91 9.30
C ARG A 247 25.13 8.25 8.09
N LYS A 248 24.51 8.88 7.11
CA LYS A 248 25.19 9.43 5.93
C LYS A 248 24.87 10.93 5.88
N GLU A 249 25.88 11.76 6.11
CA GLU A 249 25.76 13.21 6.12
C GLU A 249 26.69 13.77 5.04
N GLU A 250 26.14 14.53 4.09
CA GLU A 250 26.90 15.14 2.99
C GLU A 250 27.79 14.13 2.21
N GLY A 251 27.32 12.90 2.05
CA GLY A 251 28.05 11.81 1.38
C GLY A 251 29.08 11.07 2.24
N THR A 252 29.29 11.50 3.48
CA THR A 252 30.21 10.86 4.44
C THR A 252 29.47 9.82 5.28
N HIS A 253 30.04 8.61 5.38
CA HIS A 253 29.50 7.52 6.19
C HIS A 253 30.00 7.64 7.63
N SER A 254 29.09 7.93 8.56
CA SER A 254 29.40 8.09 9.97
C SER A 254 29.39 6.74 10.70
N PRO A 255 30.48 6.37 11.40
CA PRO A 255 30.53 5.12 12.17
C PRO A 255 29.53 5.16 13.33
N CYS A 256 28.98 4.00 13.66
CA CYS A 256 28.09 3.86 14.80
C CYS A 256 28.84 3.91 16.13
N LYS A 257 28.18 4.45 17.18
CA LYS A 257 28.59 4.18 18.56
C LYS A 257 28.21 2.74 18.90
N LYS A 258 28.89 2.14 19.88
CA LYS A 258 28.63 0.74 20.32
C LYS A 258 27.17 0.46 20.65
N LYS A 259 26.46 1.42 21.27
CA LYS A 259 25.03 1.27 21.61
C LYS A 259 24.10 1.29 20.39
N ASP A 260 24.57 1.82 19.26
CA ASP A 260 23.76 2.11 18.06
C ASP A 260 24.03 1.11 16.92
N ILE A 261 24.95 0.14 17.10
CA ILE A 261 25.35 -0.80 16.04
C ILE A 261 24.20 -1.63 15.48
N MET A 262 23.13 -1.82 16.27
CA MET A 262 21.90 -2.52 15.89
C MET A 262 20.87 -1.60 15.21
N CYS A 263 21.25 -0.36 14.86
CA CYS A 263 20.45 0.63 14.14
C CYS A 263 21.14 1.20 12.89
N GLY A 264 22.32 0.68 12.53
CA GLY A 264 23.02 1.04 11.30
C GLY A 264 22.59 0.20 10.10
N LYS A 265 23.55 -0.34 9.35
CA LYS A 265 23.29 -1.27 8.25
C LYS A 265 22.69 -2.57 8.74
N LEU A 266 21.72 -3.06 7.99
CA LEU A 266 21.12 -4.38 8.19
C LEU A 266 22.09 -5.45 7.69
N PHE A 267 22.30 -6.48 8.49
CA PHE A 267 23.03 -7.68 8.10
C PHE A 267 22.13 -8.90 8.21
N CYS A 268 22.13 -9.72 7.17
CA CYS A 268 21.31 -10.92 7.04
C CYS A 268 22.18 -12.15 6.82
N ALA A 269 21.59 -13.33 6.95
CA ALA A 269 22.16 -14.61 6.57
C ALA A 269 21.14 -15.41 5.72
N GLY A 270 21.61 -16.38 4.95
CA GLY A 270 20.74 -17.17 4.08
C GLY A 270 20.13 -16.37 2.92
N GLY A 271 19.02 -16.87 2.37
CA GLY A 271 18.35 -16.30 1.20
C GLY A 271 19.15 -16.46 -0.11
N LYS A 272 18.45 -16.58 -1.24
CA LYS A 272 19.07 -16.73 -2.57
C LYS A 272 18.83 -15.54 -3.49
N GLU A 273 17.96 -14.62 -3.08
CA GLU A 273 17.58 -13.48 -3.91
C GLU A 273 18.64 -12.37 -3.81
N MET A 274 18.80 -11.65 -4.92
CA MET A 274 19.56 -10.41 -4.97
C MET A 274 18.71 -9.28 -4.41
N PRO A 275 19.31 -8.26 -3.76
CA PRO A 275 18.54 -7.13 -3.25
C PRO A 275 17.82 -6.42 -4.41
N LEU A 276 16.55 -6.05 -4.18
CA LEU A 276 15.72 -5.37 -5.18
C LEU A 276 16.35 -4.05 -5.66
N TYR A 277 17.11 -3.39 -4.79
CA TYR A 277 17.83 -2.15 -5.06
C TYR A 277 19.27 -2.23 -4.57
N GLY A 278 20.20 -1.71 -5.38
CA GLY A 278 21.62 -1.61 -5.05
C GLY A 278 22.43 -2.88 -5.33
N SER A 279 23.59 -2.97 -4.68
CA SER A 279 24.56 -4.05 -4.84
C SER A 279 24.69 -4.87 -3.56
N LEU A 280 25.21 -6.09 -3.68
CA LEU A 280 25.38 -7.04 -2.59
C LEU A 280 26.81 -7.03 -2.06
N VAL A 281 26.98 -7.03 -0.74
CA VAL A 281 28.24 -7.39 -0.08
C VAL A 281 28.03 -8.66 0.75
N THR A 282 29.02 -9.56 0.71
CA THR A 282 29.02 -10.78 1.53
C THR A 282 30.41 -11.01 2.11
N PHE A 283 30.47 -11.27 3.41
CA PHE A 283 31.69 -11.67 4.11
C PHE A 283 31.31 -12.69 5.20
N GLU A 284 32.04 -13.80 5.25
CA GLU A 284 31.62 -14.96 6.07
C GLU A 284 30.15 -15.34 5.78
N SER A 285 29.30 -15.37 6.80
CA SER A 285 27.85 -15.59 6.68
C SER A 285 27.02 -14.29 6.62
N CYS A 286 27.66 -13.12 6.67
CA CYS A 286 27.01 -11.82 6.74
C CYS A 286 26.74 -11.28 5.33
N LYS A 287 25.49 -10.92 5.07
CA LYS A 287 25.01 -10.35 3.80
C LYS A 287 24.40 -8.98 4.06
N ALA A 288 24.75 -7.98 3.24
CA ALA A 288 24.11 -6.66 3.27
C ALA A 288 23.98 -6.10 1.86
N SER A 289 22.99 -5.23 1.64
CA SER A 289 22.87 -4.44 0.41
C SER A 289 23.50 -3.06 0.61
N PHE A 290 23.85 -2.37 -0.46
CA PHE A 290 24.26 -0.95 -0.43
C PHE A 290 23.88 -0.27 -1.76
N PRO A 291 23.55 1.03 -1.78
CA PRO A 291 23.10 1.70 -2.98
C PRO A 291 24.27 1.87 -3.97
N SER A 292 23.96 1.77 -5.27
CA SER A 292 24.97 1.92 -6.33
C SER A 292 25.39 3.37 -6.56
N HIS A 293 24.48 4.32 -6.30
CA HIS A 293 24.68 5.76 -6.46
C HIS A 293 24.18 6.50 -5.20
N GLY A 294 24.49 7.79 -5.06
CA GLY A 294 24.37 8.59 -3.82
C GLY A 294 22.98 8.70 -3.14
N GLU A 295 22.02 7.91 -3.56
CA GLU A 295 20.65 7.74 -3.06
C GLU A 295 20.57 7.33 -1.59
N ALA A 296 19.34 7.37 -1.08
CA ALA A 296 18.97 6.77 0.20
C ALA A 296 19.28 5.27 0.18
N ASP A 297 19.74 4.74 1.30
CA ASP A 297 20.18 3.36 1.41
C ASP A 297 19.06 2.47 1.95
N PRO A 298 18.38 1.66 1.11
CA PRO A 298 17.28 0.79 1.56
C PRO A 298 17.77 -0.38 2.42
N GLY A 299 19.09 -0.60 2.51
CA GLY A 299 19.70 -1.61 3.38
C GLY A 299 20.04 -1.10 4.79
N MET A 300 19.55 0.07 5.19
CA MET A 300 19.61 0.54 6.58
C MET A 300 18.51 -0.12 7.41
N ILE A 301 18.75 -0.35 8.70
CA ILE A 301 17.73 -0.84 9.62
C ILE A 301 16.63 0.22 9.74
N LEU A 302 15.38 -0.18 9.55
CA LEU A 302 14.24 0.75 9.57
C LEU A 302 14.08 1.40 10.94
N SER A 303 13.69 2.67 10.95
CA SER A 303 13.21 3.35 12.16
C SER A 303 12.05 2.58 12.80
N GLY A 304 11.95 2.63 14.13
CA GLY A 304 11.00 1.84 14.91
C GLY A 304 11.43 0.39 15.20
N THR A 305 12.46 -0.13 14.54
CA THR A 305 12.96 -1.49 14.79
C THR A 305 13.52 -1.61 16.20
N LYS A 306 13.14 -2.67 16.93
CA LYS A 306 13.63 -2.94 18.29
C LYS A 306 15.15 -3.13 18.31
N CYS A 307 15.88 -2.28 19.03
CA CYS A 307 17.34 -2.39 19.22
C CYS A 307 17.75 -2.78 20.64
N GLY A 308 16.80 -2.79 21.57
CA GLY A 308 16.94 -3.34 22.91
C GLY A 308 15.62 -3.29 23.67
N ASN A 309 15.64 -3.67 24.94
CA ASN A 309 14.43 -3.65 25.77
C ASN A 309 13.99 -2.20 26.01
N GLY A 310 12.77 -1.86 25.59
CA GLY A 310 12.24 -0.50 25.66
C GLY A 310 12.91 0.48 24.70
N MET A 311 13.66 0.01 23.70
CA MET A 311 14.43 0.86 22.78
C MET A 311 14.19 0.51 21.31
N VAL A 312 14.17 1.55 20.49
CA VAL A 312 13.95 1.48 19.03
C VAL A 312 15.01 2.27 18.28
N CYS A 313 15.22 1.89 17.03
CA CYS A 313 16.05 2.66 16.11
C CYS A 313 15.33 3.92 15.66
N ASN A 314 16.04 5.04 15.67
CA ASN A 314 15.59 6.29 15.09
C ASN A 314 16.80 7.00 14.45
N ASN A 315 16.78 7.19 13.14
CA ASN A 315 17.86 7.86 12.39
C ASN A 315 19.28 7.36 12.74
N GLY A 316 19.45 6.05 12.82
CA GLY A 316 20.75 5.43 13.11
C GLY A 316 21.15 5.41 14.59
N GLU A 317 20.25 5.78 15.51
CA GLU A 317 20.50 5.73 16.96
C GLU A 317 19.52 4.81 17.68
N CYS A 318 20.01 4.09 18.69
CA CYS A 318 19.18 3.31 19.59
C CYS A 318 18.78 4.17 20.79
N ILE A 319 17.50 4.53 20.83
CA ILE A 319 16.90 5.43 21.83
C ILE A 319 15.68 4.79 22.48
N TYR A 320 15.23 5.31 23.62
CA TYR A 320 14.05 4.78 24.30
C TYR A 320 12.78 5.04 23.49
N VAL A 321 11.83 4.11 23.55
CA VAL A 321 10.51 4.21 22.88
C VAL A 321 9.80 5.51 23.27
N GLU A 322 9.88 5.91 24.54
CA GLU A 322 9.26 7.13 25.05
C GLU A 322 9.85 8.40 24.42
N GLU A 323 11.17 8.41 24.22
CA GLU A 323 11.90 9.51 23.58
C GLU A 323 11.57 9.60 22.09
N ALA A 324 11.43 8.44 21.42
CA ALA A 324 11.14 8.35 20.00
C ALA A 324 9.71 8.78 19.65
N PHE A 325 8.70 8.34 20.41
CA PHE A 325 7.29 8.46 20.01
C PHE A 325 6.43 9.29 20.94
N ARG A 326 6.84 9.52 22.20
CA ARG A 326 6.06 10.25 23.21
C ARG A 326 4.64 9.70 23.42
N SER A 327 4.46 8.40 23.19
CA SER A 327 3.19 7.69 23.24
C SER A 327 2.88 7.03 24.59
N THR A 328 3.79 7.15 25.56
CA THR A 328 3.66 6.50 26.87
C THR A 328 2.33 6.81 27.54
N ASN A 329 1.64 5.75 27.99
CA ASN A 329 0.37 5.82 28.69
C ASN A 329 -0.74 6.55 27.91
N CYS A 330 -0.68 6.57 26.57
CA CYS A 330 -1.72 7.21 25.78
C CYS A 330 -3.10 6.56 26.01
N SER A 331 -3.20 5.22 25.91
CA SER A 331 -4.46 4.51 26.15
C SER A 331 -4.99 4.69 27.58
N ALA A 332 -4.13 4.94 28.56
CA ALA A 332 -4.56 5.20 29.95
C ALA A 332 -5.30 6.54 30.10
N LYS A 333 -5.25 7.42 29.09
CA LYS A 333 -6.02 8.67 29.03
C LYS A 333 -7.37 8.50 28.35
N CYS A 334 -7.62 7.34 27.74
CA CYS A 334 -8.90 7.02 27.13
C CYS A 334 -9.90 6.57 28.18
N THR A 335 -11.15 7.05 28.04
CA THR A 335 -12.27 6.67 28.90
C THR A 335 -13.06 5.53 28.27
N GLY A 336 -13.79 4.77 29.09
CA GLY A 336 -14.56 3.63 28.62
C GLY A 336 -13.66 2.53 28.06
N HIS A 337 -14.21 1.73 27.15
CA HIS A 337 -13.49 0.67 26.46
C HIS A 337 -12.86 1.20 25.18
N ALA A 338 -11.78 1.97 25.34
CA ALA A 338 -11.10 2.65 24.25
C ALA A 338 -9.57 2.51 24.32
N VAL A 339 -8.95 2.52 23.14
CA VAL A 339 -7.51 2.45 22.94
C VAL A 339 -7.02 3.67 22.18
N CYS A 340 -5.77 4.05 22.45
CA CYS A 340 -5.13 5.14 21.74
C CYS A 340 -4.56 4.68 20.39
N ASP A 341 -4.87 5.42 19.34
CA ASP A 341 -4.36 5.23 18.00
C ASP A 341 -3.05 5.99 17.75
N HIS A 342 -2.53 5.87 16.53
CA HIS A 342 -1.34 6.55 16.06
C HIS A 342 -1.43 8.08 15.98
N GLU A 343 -2.64 8.65 15.96
CA GLU A 343 -2.88 10.10 15.99
C GLU A 343 -2.97 10.63 17.44
N LEU A 344 -2.74 9.76 18.43
CA LEU A 344 -2.93 10.05 19.86
C LEU A 344 -4.38 10.37 20.22
N GLN A 345 -5.32 9.82 19.47
CA GLN A 345 -6.76 9.92 19.72
C GLN A 345 -7.29 8.59 20.28
N CYS A 346 -8.41 8.65 21.00
CA CYS A 346 -9.07 7.47 21.56
C CYS A 346 -10.10 6.93 20.57
N GLN A 347 -10.03 5.63 20.32
CA GLN A 347 -10.97 4.87 19.50
C GLN A 347 -11.53 3.72 20.35
N CYS A 348 -12.82 3.43 20.20
CA CYS A 348 -13.42 2.30 20.92
C CYS A 348 -12.74 0.98 20.54
N GLU A 349 -12.68 0.05 21.48
CA GLU A 349 -12.30 -1.33 21.20
C GLU A 349 -13.44 -2.06 20.47
N GLU A 350 -13.09 -3.13 19.74
CA GLU A 350 -14.08 -3.99 19.10
C GLU A 350 -15.10 -4.51 20.14
N GLY A 351 -16.38 -4.45 19.79
CA GLY A 351 -17.49 -4.77 20.70
C GLY A 351 -18.06 -3.57 21.46
N TRP A 352 -17.52 -2.36 21.27
CA TRP A 352 -17.95 -1.14 21.94
C TRP A 352 -18.30 -0.03 20.94
N ALA A 353 -19.31 0.77 21.26
CA ALA A 353 -19.83 1.79 20.37
C ALA A 353 -19.32 3.21 20.70
N PRO A 354 -18.95 4.01 19.68
CA PRO A 354 -18.65 5.44 19.86
C PRO A 354 -19.92 6.23 20.27
N PRO A 355 -19.78 7.44 20.86
CA PRO A 355 -18.53 8.19 21.04
C PRO A 355 -17.78 7.91 22.35
N ASN A 356 -18.45 7.38 23.38
CA ASN A 356 -17.86 7.25 24.73
C ASN A 356 -17.32 5.86 25.04
N CYS A 357 -17.62 4.85 24.20
CA CYS A 357 -17.15 3.48 24.36
C CYS A 357 -17.63 2.81 25.68
N ASP A 358 -18.81 3.18 26.16
CA ASP A 358 -19.42 2.66 27.40
C ASP A 358 -20.53 1.63 27.14
N SER A 359 -21.00 1.52 25.90
CA SER A 359 -22.09 0.60 25.50
C SER A 359 -21.56 -0.48 24.56
N SER A 360 -21.89 -1.73 24.86
CA SER A 360 -21.59 -2.86 23.98
C SER A 360 -22.45 -2.84 22.72
N THR A 361 -21.92 -3.36 21.61
CA THR A 361 -22.57 -3.36 20.29
C THR A 361 -23.53 -4.51 20.05
#